data_AF-A0A6N8U0A3-F1
#
_entry.id   AF-A0A6N8U0A3-F1
#
_cell.length_a   1.000
_cell.length_b   1.000
_cell.length_c   1.000
_cell.angle_alpha   90.00
_cell.angle_beta   90.00
_cell.angle_gamma   90.00
#
_symmetry.space_group_name_H-M   'P 1'
#
loop_
_entity.id
_entity.type
_entity.pdbx_description
1 polymer ?
#
loop_
_entity_poly.entity_id
_entity_poly.type
_entity_poly.pdbx_seq_one_letter_code
_entity_poly.pdbx_strand_id
1 'polypeptide(L)'
;MNVAEFKSVFDVKRGSAGFDDYKGVMEIIEQVRTDGDRALHDYTAQFDNQTVDTFKVDKAALKNSYDAISEEEREALETIKKRIEQYQGSIKYRDMDNGEFQYVYHPIERVGVYVPGGTALYPSSVLMTVVPALAAGVKEIHVVTPTFEENNITFAALHICGVENVYTVGGAQAIAALAYGTETIPKVDKIVGPGNYYVALAKRLLFGEVGIDMIAGPSEILIYVDQDVHIDAIVYDLFAQAEHDVNARTFLISEDEAVIKAIEDRLDQMMEDQPRSHIIRDSIKNNHYAVIDSQEALIGMINDIAPEHVSIQHKDADRIIRNIRYAGAVFNGYYSPEAIGDYVAGPSHVLPTDKTGRFSHGLNVNDFMTSHAVISLEKSTYGEIAGPAKTIARREQLDAHYQSLHIRTE
;
A
#
# COMPACT_ATOMS: atom_id res chain seq x y z
N MET A 1 29.88 -3.80 0.48
CA MET A 1 29.94 -4.72 -0.70
C MET A 1 29.70 -3.93 -1.97
N ASN A 2 30.05 -4.43 -3.17
CA ASN A 2 29.67 -3.77 -4.44
C ASN A 2 28.29 -4.25 -4.96
N VAL A 3 27.76 -3.65 -6.03
CA VAL A 3 26.43 -3.98 -6.56
C VAL A 3 26.34 -5.42 -7.09
N ALA A 4 27.41 -5.95 -7.68
CA ALA A 4 27.43 -7.32 -8.19
C ALA A 4 27.36 -8.35 -7.04
N GLU A 5 28.10 -8.12 -5.97
CA GLU A 5 28.05 -8.91 -4.73
C GLU A 5 26.66 -8.83 -4.10
N PHE A 6 26.11 -7.61 -3.97
CA PHE A 6 24.76 -7.37 -3.45
C PHE A 6 23.72 -8.23 -4.17
N LYS A 7 23.69 -8.19 -5.51
CA LYS A 7 22.72 -8.95 -6.31
C LYS A 7 22.80 -10.46 -6.03
N SER A 8 24.03 -10.99 -5.93
CA SER A 8 24.24 -12.41 -5.65
C SER A 8 23.68 -12.84 -4.29
N VAL A 9 23.76 -11.97 -3.28
CA VAL A 9 23.24 -12.25 -1.93
C VAL A 9 21.74 -12.04 -1.86
N PHE A 10 21.25 -10.94 -2.43
CA PHE A 10 19.85 -10.53 -2.32
C PHE A 10 18.90 -11.47 -3.08
N ASP A 11 19.25 -11.86 -4.32
CA ASP A 11 18.39 -12.73 -5.13
C ASP A 11 18.22 -14.13 -4.53
N VAL A 12 19.29 -14.68 -3.92
CA VAL A 12 19.22 -15.98 -3.22
C VAL A 12 18.25 -15.90 -2.05
N LYS A 13 18.35 -14.85 -1.23
CA LYS A 13 17.49 -14.68 -0.04
C LYS A 13 16.03 -14.43 -0.43
N ARG A 14 15.79 -13.69 -1.50
CA ARG A 14 14.44 -13.45 -2.01
C ARG A 14 13.79 -14.71 -2.58
N GLY A 15 14.56 -15.53 -3.31
CA GLY A 15 14.07 -16.79 -3.89
C GLY A 15 13.58 -17.82 -2.86
N SER A 16 14.00 -17.70 -1.60
CA SER A 16 13.55 -18.56 -0.49
C SER A 16 12.28 -18.08 0.22
N ALA A 17 11.75 -16.89 -0.07
CA ALA A 17 10.54 -16.35 0.56
C ALA A 17 9.27 -16.90 -0.13
N GLY A 18 8.88 -18.12 0.24
CA GLY A 18 7.65 -18.78 -0.21
C GLY A 18 6.45 -18.47 0.69
N PHE A 19 5.24 -18.67 0.17
CA PHE A 19 4.04 -18.71 1.01
C PHE A 19 3.88 -20.11 1.62
N ASP A 20 4.59 -20.36 2.73
CA ASP A 20 4.63 -21.69 3.37
C ASP A 20 3.30 -22.12 4.03
N ASP A 21 2.47 -21.18 4.52
CA ASP A 21 1.18 -21.48 5.16
C ASP A 21 -0.03 -21.22 4.24
N TYR A 22 0.11 -21.61 2.97
CA TYR A 22 -0.95 -21.53 1.98
C TYR A 22 -2.22 -22.28 2.41
N LYS A 23 -2.06 -23.46 3.02
CA LYS A 23 -3.18 -24.33 3.40
C LYS A 23 -3.99 -23.74 4.54
N GLY A 24 -3.34 -23.24 5.60
CA GLY A 24 -4.03 -22.65 6.74
C GLY A 24 -4.87 -21.44 6.32
N VAL A 25 -4.32 -20.55 5.48
CA VAL A 25 -5.08 -19.39 4.99
C VAL A 25 -6.26 -19.80 4.09
N MET A 26 -6.09 -20.78 3.21
CA MET A 26 -7.20 -21.30 2.40
C MET A 26 -8.31 -21.91 3.26
N GLU A 27 -7.96 -22.64 4.32
CA GLU A 27 -8.93 -23.20 5.26
C GLU A 27 -9.72 -22.09 5.97
N ILE A 28 -9.04 -21.03 6.42
CA ILE A 28 -9.69 -19.84 7.02
C ILE A 28 -10.67 -19.22 6.03
N ILE A 29 -10.23 -19.00 4.79
CA ILE A 29 -11.05 -18.38 3.74
C ILE A 29 -12.32 -19.21 3.48
N GLU A 30 -12.18 -20.53 3.31
CA GLU A 30 -13.32 -21.41 3.04
C GLU A 30 -14.28 -21.49 4.24
N GLN A 31 -13.77 -21.55 5.47
CA GLN A 31 -14.62 -21.55 6.67
C GLN A 31 -15.43 -20.25 6.80
N VAL A 32 -14.82 -19.08 6.58
CA VAL A 32 -15.55 -17.81 6.59
C VAL A 32 -16.61 -17.77 5.48
N ARG A 33 -16.29 -18.29 4.29
CA ARG A 33 -17.23 -18.37 3.18
C ARG A 33 -18.45 -19.25 3.49
N THR A 34 -18.26 -20.38 4.16
CA THR A 34 -19.34 -21.34 4.46
C THR A 34 -20.12 -21.01 5.71
N ASP A 35 -19.44 -20.48 6.73
CA ASP A 35 -19.96 -20.39 8.10
C ASP A 35 -20.15 -18.95 8.61
N GLY A 36 -19.76 -17.95 7.81
CA GLY A 36 -20.02 -16.54 8.11
C GLY A 36 -19.48 -16.08 9.46
N ASP A 37 -20.29 -15.35 10.22
CA ASP A 37 -19.93 -14.77 11.52
C ASP A 37 -19.50 -15.83 12.54
N ARG A 38 -19.98 -17.09 12.43
CA ARG A 38 -19.54 -18.18 13.31
C ARG A 38 -18.03 -18.40 13.21
N ALA A 39 -17.51 -18.52 11.99
CA ALA A 39 -16.07 -18.67 11.77
C ALA A 39 -15.29 -17.44 12.26
N LEU A 40 -15.86 -16.23 12.13
CA LEU A 40 -15.24 -15.03 12.66
C LEU A 40 -15.12 -15.06 14.19
N HIS A 41 -16.14 -15.54 14.91
CA HIS A 41 -16.06 -15.68 16.36
C HIS A 41 -15.00 -16.70 16.76
N ASP A 42 -14.98 -17.86 16.09
CA ASP A 42 -14.00 -18.93 16.35
C ASP A 42 -12.56 -18.43 16.17
N TYR A 43 -12.28 -17.73 15.06
CA TYR A 43 -10.93 -17.21 14.77
C TYR A 43 -10.55 -16.00 15.63
N THR A 44 -11.49 -15.15 16.00
CA THR A 44 -11.25 -14.04 16.94
C THR A 44 -10.86 -14.59 18.33
N ALA A 45 -11.57 -15.62 18.81
CA ALA A 45 -11.21 -16.28 20.06
C ALA A 45 -9.86 -16.98 19.98
N GLN A 46 -9.55 -17.61 18.83
CA GLN A 46 -8.30 -18.35 18.65
C GLN A 46 -7.07 -17.44 18.51
N PHE A 47 -7.13 -16.41 17.67
CA PHE A 47 -5.96 -15.60 17.29
C PHE A 47 -5.82 -14.32 18.10
N ASP A 48 -6.94 -13.69 18.44
CA ASP A 48 -6.94 -12.43 19.19
C ASP A 48 -7.17 -12.65 20.70
N ASN A 49 -7.53 -13.87 21.10
CA ASN A 49 -7.89 -14.23 22.48
C ASN A 49 -8.99 -13.30 23.04
N GLN A 50 -9.96 -12.96 22.19
CA GLN A 50 -11.10 -12.12 22.51
C GLN A 50 -12.41 -12.84 22.23
N THR A 51 -13.42 -12.58 23.06
CA THR A 51 -14.81 -12.98 22.79
C THR A 51 -15.66 -11.73 22.71
N VAL A 52 -16.27 -11.50 21.56
CA VAL A 52 -17.15 -10.35 21.30
C VAL A 52 -18.56 -10.84 21.00
N ASP A 53 -19.57 -10.10 21.47
CA ASP A 53 -20.98 -10.39 21.16
C ASP A 53 -21.35 -9.89 19.75
N THR A 54 -20.72 -8.80 19.32
CA THR A 54 -20.88 -8.23 17.98
C THR A 54 -19.55 -7.71 17.48
N PHE A 55 -19.28 -7.86 16.18
CA PHE A 55 -18.11 -7.27 15.56
C PHE A 55 -18.29 -5.78 15.29
N LYS A 56 -19.53 -5.30 15.17
CA LYS A 56 -19.82 -3.93 14.77
C LYS A 56 -19.52 -2.96 15.92
N VAL A 57 -18.65 -1.99 15.67
CA VAL A 57 -18.39 -0.91 16.62
C VAL A 57 -19.55 0.10 16.59
N ASP A 58 -20.05 0.47 17.77
CA ASP A 58 -21.09 1.50 17.91
C ASP A 58 -20.53 2.87 17.49
N LYS A 59 -21.34 3.66 16.78
CA LYS A 59 -21.05 5.06 16.45
C LYS A 59 -20.76 5.89 17.70
N ALA A 60 -21.43 5.60 18.81
CA ALA A 60 -21.18 6.25 20.09
C ALA A 60 -19.75 5.97 20.59
N ALA A 61 -19.23 4.75 20.43
CA ALA A 61 -17.86 4.42 20.80
C ALA A 61 -16.84 5.18 19.95
N LEU A 62 -17.06 5.30 18.63
CA LEU A 62 -16.20 6.10 17.76
C LEU A 62 -16.17 7.59 18.18
N LYS A 63 -17.34 8.15 18.51
CA LYS A 63 -17.43 9.52 19.00
C LYS A 63 -16.74 9.68 20.36
N ASN A 64 -16.96 8.75 21.29
CA ASN A 64 -16.34 8.81 22.61
C ASN A 64 -14.81 8.77 22.50
N SER A 65 -14.24 7.97 21.59
CA SER A 65 -12.81 8.01 21.28
C SER A 65 -12.34 9.39 20.81
N TYR A 66 -13.09 10.05 19.93
CA TYR A 66 -12.78 11.41 19.48
C TYR A 66 -12.90 12.46 20.59
N ASP A 67 -13.85 12.29 21.51
CA ASP A 67 -14.02 13.18 22.66
C ASP A 67 -12.94 12.95 23.74
N ALA A 68 -12.33 11.75 23.77
CA ALA A 68 -11.36 11.35 24.78
C ALA A 68 -9.91 11.72 24.43
N ILE A 69 -9.58 11.90 23.15
CA ILE A 69 -8.24 12.37 22.74
C ILE A 69 -8.02 13.83 23.13
N SER A 70 -6.76 14.19 23.34
CA SER A 70 -6.35 15.56 23.61
C SER A 70 -6.60 16.48 22.40
N GLU A 71 -6.65 17.79 22.66
CA GLU A 71 -6.77 18.78 21.58
C GLU A 71 -5.56 18.73 20.64
N GLU A 72 -4.36 18.46 21.17
CA GLU A 72 -3.14 18.29 20.36
C GLU A 72 -3.26 17.11 19.38
N GLU A 73 -3.72 15.95 19.84
CA GLU A 73 -3.95 14.77 18.99
C GLU A 73 -5.03 15.05 17.94
N ARG A 74 -6.10 15.76 18.32
CA ARG A 74 -7.18 16.14 17.40
C ARG A 74 -6.65 17.05 16.28
N GLU A 75 -5.96 18.13 16.65
CA GLU A 75 -5.36 19.07 15.70
C GLU A 75 -4.37 18.37 14.76
N ALA A 76 -3.58 17.42 15.28
CA ALA A 76 -2.66 16.62 14.48
C ALA A 76 -3.39 15.77 13.44
N LEU A 77 -4.39 14.98 13.86
CA LEU A 77 -5.16 14.12 12.95
C LEU A 77 -5.91 14.92 11.89
N GLU A 78 -6.52 16.05 12.26
CA GLU A 78 -7.23 16.93 11.32
C GLU A 78 -6.27 17.60 10.33
N THR A 79 -5.08 18.01 10.79
CA THR A 79 -4.03 18.56 9.92
C THR A 79 -3.54 17.53 8.91
N ILE A 80 -3.26 16.31 9.35
CA ILE A 80 -2.83 15.21 8.49
C ILE A 80 -3.92 14.90 7.45
N LYS A 81 -5.17 14.72 7.88
CA LYS A 81 -6.31 14.48 7.00
C LYS A 81 -6.38 15.53 5.90
N LYS A 82 -6.34 16.81 6.27
CA LYS A 82 -6.43 17.93 5.32
C LYS A 82 -5.30 17.91 4.28
N ARG A 83 -4.07 17.56 4.69
CA ARG A 83 -2.93 17.46 3.76
C ARG A 83 -3.08 16.31 2.78
N ILE A 84 -3.55 15.15 3.26
CA ILE A 84 -3.85 14.01 2.39
C ILE A 84 -4.97 14.37 1.41
N GLU A 85 -6.08 14.96 1.88
CA GLU A 85 -7.18 15.41 1.00
C GLU A 85 -6.72 16.35 -0.11
N GLN A 86 -5.88 17.34 0.23
CA GLN A 86 -5.32 18.29 -0.74
C GLN A 86 -4.46 17.59 -1.79
N TYR A 87 -3.56 16.70 -1.37
CA TYR A 87 -2.72 15.95 -2.28
C TYR A 87 -3.56 15.04 -3.20
N GLN A 88 -4.47 14.24 -2.63
CA GLN A 88 -5.32 13.31 -3.37
C GLN A 88 -6.22 14.04 -4.38
N GLY A 89 -6.80 15.18 -4.01
CA GLY A 89 -7.58 16.00 -4.94
C GLY A 89 -6.78 16.52 -6.14
N SER A 90 -5.46 16.75 -5.97
CA SER A 90 -4.60 17.27 -7.04
C SER A 90 -4.25 16.24 -8.11
N ILE A 91 -4.21 14.94 -7.75
CA ILE A 91 -3.78 13.84 -8.64
C ILE A 91 -4.94 13.00 -9.17
N LYS A 92 -6.19 13.33 -8.79
CA LYS A 92 -7.39 12.61 -9.21
C LYS A 92 -7.63 12.74 -10.72
N TYR A 93 -7.78 11.60 -11.39
CA TYR A 93 -8.14 11.53 -12.80
C TYR A 93 -9.51 12.14 -13.07
N ARG A 94 -9.66 12.66 -14.29
CA ARG A 94 -10.87 13.32 -14.77
C ARG A 94 -11.24 12.75 -16.12
N ASP A 95 -12.54 12.75 -16.40
CA ASP A 95 -13.07 12.29 -17.67
C ASP A 95 -12.38 12.99 -18.84
N MET A 96 -12.11 12.21 -19.88
CA MET A 96 -11.59 12.70 -21.15
C MET A 96 -12.69 12.61 -22.20
N ASP A 97 -12.86 13.66 -23.00
CA ASP A 97 -13.78 13.69 -24.13
C ASP A 97 -13.08 14.31 -25.35
N ASN A 98 -13.02 13.57 -26.45
CA ASN A 98 -12.49 14.04 -27.72
C ASN A 98 -13.52 13.99 -28.88
N GLY A 99 -14.81 13.90 -28.55
CA GLY A 99 -15.90 13.76 -29.51
C GLY A 99 -16.37 12.31 -29.63
N GLU A 100 -15.72 11.53 -30.50
CA GLU A 100 -16.11 10.13 -30.74
C GLU A 100 -15.62 9.16 -29.67
N PHE A 101 -14.63 9.56 -28.87
CA PHE A 101 -14.10 8.74 -27.79
C PHE A 101 -14.15 9.50 -26.47
N GLN A 102 -14.72 8.85 -25.47
CA GLN A 102 -14.65 9.32 -24.10
C GLN A 102 -13.96 8.26 -23.24
N TYR A 103 -13.32 8.70 -22.17
CA TYR A 103 -12.81 7.82 -21.13
C TYR A 103 -13.35 8.33 -19.81
N VAL A 104 -14.26 7.55 -19.22
CA VAL A 104 -15.05 7.96 -18.05
C VAL A 104 -14.53 7.26 -16.82
N TYR A 105 -14.38 8.01 -15.73
CA TYR A 105 -13.94 7.53 -14.43
C TYR A 105 -15.09 7.55 -13.41
N HIS A 106 -15.27 6.45 -12.69
CA HIS A 106 -16.30 6.33 -11.65
C HIS A 106 -15.71 5.76 -10.35
N PRO A 107 -16.06 6.30 -9.17
CA PRO A 107 -15.63 5.72 -7.91
C PRO A 107 -16.19 4.30 -7.75
N ILE A 108 -15.43 3.45 -7.07
CA ILE A 108 -15.89 2.14 -6.63
C ILE A 108 -17.05 2.34 -5.63
N GLU A 109 -18.07 1.49 -5.68
CA GLU A 109 -19.27 1.65 -4.83
C GLU A 109 -18.96 1.29 -3.38
N ARG A 110 -18.41 0.07 -3.14
CA ARG A 110 -18.07 -0.43 -1.80
C ARG A 110 -16.60 -0.82 -1.68
N VAL A 111 -15.93 -0.30 -0.67
CA VAL A 111 -14.51 -0.57 -0.40
C VAL A 111 -14.33 -1.06 1.03
N GLY A 112 -13.60 -2.17 1.15
CA GLY A 112 -13.09 -2.68 2.41
C GLY A 112 -11.72 -2.09 2.72
N VAL A 113 -11.50 -1.66 3.96
CA VAL A 113 -10.22 -1.13 4.43
C VAL A 113 -9.76 -1.96 5.62
N TYR A 114 -8.65 -2.67 5.46
CA TYR A 114 -8.00 -3.34 6.57
C TYR A 114 -7.04 -2.37 7.25
N VAL A 115 -7.27 -2.12 8.55
CA VAL A 115 -6.38 -1.31 9.39
C VAL A 115 -5.69 -2.24 10.39
N PRO A 116 -4.35 -2.37 10.32
CA PRO A 116 -3.58 -3.13 11.32
C PRO A 116 -3.90 -2.71 12.76
N GLY A 117 -3.62 -3.59 13.71
CA GLY A 117 -3.89 -3.35 15.13
C GLY A 117 -3.39 -4.49 16.01
N GLY A 118 -3.79 -4.47 17.28
CA GLY A 118 -3.48 -5.50 18.28
C GLY A 118 -2.26 -5.17 19.14
N THR A 119 -1.10 -4.94 18.52
CA THR A 119 0.14 -4.56 19.25
C THR A 119 0.30 -3.05 19.43
N ALA A 120 -0.24 -2.27 18.50
CA ALA A 120 -0.26 -0.82 18.53
C ALA A 120 -1.51 -0.29 17.79
N LEU A 121 -1.75 1.02 17.93
CA LEU A 121 -2.86 1.73 17.29
C LEU A 121 -2.31 2.52 16.09
N TYR A 122 -3.01 2.47 14.96
CA TYR A 122 -2.53 3.04 13.69
C TYR A 122 -3.53 4.04 13.10
N PRO A 123 -3.68 5.23 13.73
CA PRO A 123 -4.54 6.27 13.18
C PRO A 123 -4.02 6.82 11.84
N SER A 124 -2.70 6.79 11.62
CA SER A 124 -2.10 7.18 10.33
C SER A 124 -2.57 6.26 9.20
N SER A 125 -2.60 4.94 9.40
CA SER A 125 -3.09 3.99 8.39
C SER A 125 -4.58 4.17 8.09
N VAL A 126 -5.39 4.59 9.06
CA VAL A 126 -6.77 5.02 8.80
C VAL A 126 -6.77 6.19 7.82
N LEU A 127 -6.03 7.26 8.12
CA LEU A 127 -6.01 8.46 7.28
C LEU A 127 -5.46 8.17 5.88
N MET A 128 -4.38 7.39 5.78
CA MET A 128 -3.68 7.06 4.53
C MET A 128 -4.46 6.11 3.60
N THR A 129 -5.52 5.45 4.10
CA THR A 129 -6.36 4.54 3.29
C THR A 129 -7.78 5.06 3.08
N VAL A 130 -8.41 5.60 4.12
CA VAL A 130 -9.79 6.09 4.09
C VAL A 130 -9.89 7.42 3.34
N VAL A 131 -8.96 8.36 3.57
CA VAL A 131 -9.03 9.69 2.95
C VAL A 131 -8.92 9.62 1.42
N PRO A 132 -8.03 8.81 0.81
CA PRO A 132 -8.04 8.60 -0.63
C PRO A 132 -9.37 8.04 -1.18
N ALA A 133 -10.01 7.10 -0.46
CA ALA A 133 -11.32 6.57 -0.84
C ALA A 133 -12.42 7.64 -0.81
N LEU A 134 -12.44 8.47 0.23
CA LEU A 134 -13.35 9.62 0.34
C LEU A 134 -13.11 10.63 -0.78
N ALA A 135 -11.85 10.95 -1.09
CA ALA A 135 -11.48 11.86 -2.18
C ALA A 135 -11.91 11.33 -3.56
N ALA A 136 -11.94 10.01 -3.74
CA ALA A 136 -12.45 9.38 -4.95
C ALA A 136 -13.98 9.53 -5.08
N GLY A 137 -14.68 9.56 -3.94
CA GLY A 137 -16.14 9.64 -3.86
C GLY A 137 -16.80 8.28 -3.56
N VAL A 138 -16.04 7.34 -2.97
CA VAL A 138 -16.57 6.06 -2.48
C VAL A 138 -17.59 6.35 -1.39
N LYS A 139 -18.78 5.74 -1.52
CA LYS A 139 -19.90 5.99 -0.59
C LYS A 139 -19.95 5.02 0.57
N GLU A 140 -19.55 3.77 0.34
CA GLU A 140 -19.60 2.70 1.33
C GLU A 140 -18.19 2.22 1.65
N ILE A 141 -17.65 2.69 2.78
CA ILE A 141 -16.32 2.31 3.27
C ILE A 141 -16.50 1.44 4.50
N HIS A 142 -16.06 0.18 4.43
CA HIS A 142 -16.14 -0.81 5.52
C HIS A 142 -14.74 -1.07 6.07
N VAL A 143 -14.48 -0.68 7.32
CA VAL A 143 -13.20 -0.83 7.98
C VAL A 143 -13.21 -2.05 8.89
N VAL A 144 -12.19 -2.89 8.77
CA VAL A 144 -11.92 -4.01 9.69
C VAL A 144 -10.60 -3.77 10.40
N THR A 145 -10.53 -4.03 11.70
CA THR A 145 -9.32 -3.89 12.50
C THR A 145 -9.31 -4.85 13.70
N PRO A 146 -8.17 -5.48 14.06
CA PRO A 146 -8.05 -6.26 15.31
C PRO A 146 -7.81 -5.35 16.53
N THR A 147 -8.57 -4.26 16.65
CA THR A 147 -8.51 -3.32 17.78
C THR A 147 -9.79 -3.48 18.61
N PHE A 148 -9.66 -3.95 19.85
CA PHE A 148 -10.78 -4.19 20.77
C PHE A 148 -10.87 -3.16 21.91
N GLU A 149 -9.83 -2.33 22.06
CA GLU A 149 -9.79 -1.29 23.09
C GLU A 149 -10.83 -0.20 22.78
N GLU A 150 -11.69 0.13 23.75
CA GLU A 150 -12.58 1.29 23.63
C GLU A 150 -11.81 2.61 23.83
N ASN A 151 -12.35 3.72 23.33
CA ASN A 151 -11.76 5.06 23.51
C ASN A 151 -10.32 5.21 22.97
N ASN A 152 -10.00 4.52 21.88
CA ASN A 152 -8.67 4.52 21.28
C ASN A 152 -8.53 5.54 20.11
N ILE A 153 -7.30 5.97 19.82
CA ILE A 153 -7.02 6.97 18.78
C ILE A 153 -7.33 6.50 17.34
N THR A 154 -7.28 5.21 17.05
CA THR A 154 -7.69 4.65 15.74
C THR A 154 -9.17 4.91 15.48
N PHE A 155 -10.02 4.71 16.49
CA PHE A 155 -11.46 5.00 16.43
C PHE A 155 -11.74 6.50 16.34
N ALA A 156 -10.93 7.34 17.01
CA ALA A 156 -11.00 8.78 16.85
C ALA A 156 -10.70 9.21 15.41
N ALA A 157 -9.67 8.64 14.77
CA ALA A 157 -9.35 8.90 13.36
C ALA A 157 -10.48 8.44 12.42
N LEU A 158 -11.11 7.29 12.70
CA LEU A 158 -12.27 6.80 11.93
C LEU A 158 -13.47 7.74 12.05
N HIS A 159 -13.72 8.27 13.25
CA HIS A 159 -14.74 9.29 13.48
C HIS A 159 -14.45 10.59 12.72
N ILE A 160 -13.20 11.07 12.74
CA ILE A 160 -12.75 12.26 11.98
C ILE A 160 -12.95 12.06 10.46
N CYS A 161 -12.77 10.83 9.96
CA CYS A 161 -13.06 10.47 8.57
C CYS A 161 -14.55 10.29 8.27
N GLY A 162 -15.44 10.28 9.28
CA GLY A 162 -16.87 10.04 9.11
C GLY A 162 -17.22 8.59 8.75
N VAL A 163 -16.35 7.62 9.04
CA VAL A 163 -16.60 6.20 8.77
C VAL A 163 -17.36 5.58 9.93
N GLU A 164 -18.54 5.04 9.64
CA GLU A 164 -19.40 4.39 10.62
C GLU A 164 -19.42 2.86 10.48
N ASN A 165 -18.90 2.34 9.37
CA ASN A 165 -18.84 0.91 9.10
C ASN A 165 -17.54 0.29 9.60
N VAL A 166 -17.39 0.22 10.93
CA VAL A 166 -16.18 -0.29 11.58
C VAL A 166 -16.48 -1.62 12.28
N TYR A 167 -15.61 -2.61 12.08
CA TYR A 167 -15.73 -3.96 12.62
C TYR A 167 -14.43 -4.42 13.30
N THR A 168 -14.53 -4.98 14.49
CA THR A 168 -13.37 -5.50 15.25
C THR A 168 -13.04 -6.94 14.85
N VAL A 169 -12.44 -7.10 13.66
CA VAL A 169 -11.99 -8.39 13.10
C VAL A 169 -10.65 -8.18 12.41
N GLY A 170 -9.68 -9.09 12.62
CA GLY A 170 -8.35 -9.04 12.00
C GLY A 170 -8.03 -10.20 11.07
N GLY A 171 -6.78 -10.22 10.60
CA GLY A 171 -6.20 -11.39 9.93
C GLY A 171 -6.83 -11.77 8.59
N ALA A 172 -6.56 -13.00 8.16
CA ALA A 172 -7.09 -13.55 6.92
C ALA A 172 -8.62 -13.65 6.93
N GLN A 173 -9.22 -13.90 8.11
CA GLN A 173 -10.65 -14.02 8.30
C GLN A 173 -11.38 -12.68 8.02
N ALA A 174 -10.80 -11.54 8.39
CA ALA A 174 -11.36 -10.23 8.05
C ALA A 174 -11.37 -9.97 6.54
N ILE A 175 -10.31 -10.37 5.83
CA ILE A 175 -10.22 -10.23 4.38
C ILE A 175 -11.25 -11.13 3.69
N ALA A 176 -11.41 -12.37 4.17
CA ALA A 176 -12.43 -13.28 3.67
C ALA A 176 -13.86 -12.74 3.91
N ALA A 177 -14.12 -12.15 5.09
CA ALA A 177 -15.40 -11.54 5.41
C ALA A 177 -15.74 -10.37 4.48
N LEU A 178 -14.76 -9.50 4.18
CA LEU A 178 -14.94 -8.42 3.21
C LEU A 178 -15.14 -8.95 1.77
N ALA A 179 -14.46 -10.03 1.39
CA ALA A 179 -14.53 -10.57 0.04
C ALA A 179 -15.84 -11.32 -0.25
N TYR A 180 -16.37 -12.09 0.72
CA TYR A 180 -17.57 -12.90 0.53
C TYR A 180 -18.83 -12.31 1.18
N GLY A 181 -18.65 -11.44 2.17
CA GLY A 181 -19.71 -11.02 3.07
C GLY A 181 -20.04 -12.08 4.13
N THR A 182 -20.54 -11.63 5.26
CA THR A 182 -21.13 -12.42 6.35
C THR A 182 -22.47 -11.81 6.75
N GLU A 183 -23.10 -12.33 7.81
CA GLU A 183 -24.31 -11.77 8.37
C GLU A 183 -24.12 -10.33 8.87
N THR A 184 -22.93 -10.01 9.38
CA THR A 184 -22.60 -8.67 9.93
C THR A 184 -21.80 -7.79 8.96
N ILE A 185 -20.88 -8.36 8.18
CA ILE A 185 -19.95 -7.62 7.32
C ILE A 185 -20.38 -7.77 5.86
N PRO A 186 -20.77 -6.70 5.15
CA PRO A 186 -21.18 -6.85 3.75
C PRO A 186 -19.98 -7.09 2.83
N LYS A 187 -20.24 -7.78 1.71
CA LYS A 187 -19.28 -7.94 0.62
C LYS A 187 -18.93 -6.59 -0.01
N VAL A 188 -17.65 -6.37 -0.29
CA VAL A 188 -17.12 -5.18 -0.98
C VAL A 188 -16.57 -5.49 -2.38
N ASP A 189 -16.31 -4.46 -3.18
CA ASP A 189 -15.78 -4.60 -4.54
C ASP A 189 -14.24 -4.56 -4.58
N LYS A 190 -13.62 -3.86 -3.62
CA LYS A 190 -12.16 -3.77 -3.48
C LYS A 190 -11.75 -3.72 -2.01
N ILE A 191 -10.66 -4.40 -1.65
CA ILE A 191 -10.05 -4.37 -0.32
C ILE A 191 -8.69 -3.69 -0.40
N VAL A 192 -8.44 -2.72 0.48
CA VAL A 192 -7.16 -2.01 0.59
C VAL A 192 -6.59 -2.08 2.00
N GLY A 193 -5.33 -1.68 2.14
CA GLY A 193 -4.65 -1.57 3.42
C GLY A 193 -3.59 -2.65 3.61
N PRO A 194 -2.46 -2.29 4.26
CA PRO A 194 -1.38 -3.23 4.53
C PRO A 194 -1.77 -4.19 5.65
N GLY A 195 -1.07 -5.31 5.75
CA GLY A 195 -1.24 -6.24 6.86
C GLY A 195 -0.10 -7.22 6.92
N ASN A 196 -0.11 -8.08 7.93
CA ASN A 196 0.89 -9.12 8.08
C ASN A 196 0.83 -10.14 6.92
N TYR A 197 1.73 -11.11 6.97
CA TYR A 197 1.81 -12.20 6.00
C TYR A 197 0.46 -12.88 5.70
N TYR A 198 -0.37 -13.15 6.72
CA TYR A 198 -1.67 -13.81 6.56
C TYR A 198 -2.67 -12.95 5.80
N VAL A 199 -2.71 -11.65 6.08
CA VAL A 199 -3.54 -10.67 5.37
C VAL A 199 -3.08 -10.55 3.91
N ALA A 200 -1.77 -10.45 3.67
CA ALA A 200 -1.21 -10.35 2.33
C ALA A 200 -1.51 -11.61 1.50
N LEU A 201 -1.38 -12.80 2.09
CA LEU A 201 -1.72 -14.07 1.45
C LEU A 201 -3.23 -14.18 1.18
N ALA A 202 -4.09 -13.80 2.12
CA ALA A 202 -5.53 -13.82 1.91
C ALA A 202 -5.95 -12.89 0.75
N LYS A 203 -5.42 -11.66 0.71
CA LYS A 203 -5.65 -10.72 -0.41
C LYS A 203 -5.19 -11.32 -1.74
N ARG A 204 -4.02 -11.96 -1.77
CA ARG A 204 -3.51 -12.64 -2.96
C ARG A 204 -4.45 -13.76 -3.45
N LEU A 205 -4.99 -14.57 -2.53
CA LEU A 205 -5.85 -15.71 -2.87
C LEU A 205 -7.26 -15.28 -3.31
N LEU A 206 -7.72 -14.13 -2.82
CA LEU A 206 -9.05 -13.59 -3.11
C LEU A 206 -9.06 -12.61 -4.30
N PHE A 207 -7.89 -12.26 -4.85
CA PHE A 207 -7.81 -11.40 -6.02
C PHE A 207 -8.55 -12.03 -7.22
N GLY A 208 -9.51 -11.29 -7.77
CA GLY A 208 -10.40 -11.72 -8.85
C GLY A 208 -11.82 -12.03 -8.38
N GLU A 209 -11.99 -12.46 -7.13
CA GLU A 209 -13.29 -12.45 -6.44
C GLU A 209 -13.60 -11.05 -5.89
N VAL A 210 -12.55 -10.36 -5.42
CA VAL A 210 -12.55 -8.96 -4.99
C VAL A 210 -11.31 -8.26 -5.55
N GLY A 211 -11.41 -6.95 -5.81
CA GLY A 211 -10.23 -6.14 -6.13
C GLY A 211 -9.30 -6.02 -4.93
N ILE A 212 -8.00 -5.85 -5.17
CA ILE A 212 -7.03 -5.48 -4.12
C ILE A 212 -6.18 -4.29 -4.58
N ASP A 213 -5.62 -3.54 -3.66
CA ASP A 213 -4.57 -2.54 -3.92
C ASP A 213 -3.24 -3.21 -4.31
N MET A 214 -2.69 -4.04 -3.42
CA MET A 214 -1.40 -4.70 -3.59
C MET A 214 -1.24 -5.89 -2.64
N ILE A 215 -0.24 -6.73 -2.94
CA ILE A 215 0.23 -7.79 -2.05
C ILE A 215 1.45 -7.25 -1.33
N ALA A 216 1.33 -7.01 -0.02
CA ALA A 216 2.43 -6.53 0.79
C ALA A 216 3.51 -7.62 0.96
N GLY A 217 4.76 -7.20 0.88
CA GLY A 217 5.95 -7.95 1.30
C GLY A 217 6.62 -7.23 2.48
N PRO A 218 7.87 -7.60 2.83
CA PRO A 218 8.62 -6.88 3.86
C PRO A 218 8.83 -5.42 3.45
N SER A 219 8.70 -4.48 4.40
CA SER A 219 8.93 -3.06 4.16
C SER A 219 10.41 -2.73 3.98
N GLU A 220 10.70 -1.66 3.22
CA GLU A 220 12.03 -1.38 2.70
C GLU A 220 12.36 0.13 2.57
N ILE A 221 13.50 0.56 3.13
CA ILE A 221 14.10 1.87 2.80
C ILE A 221 15.45 1.69 2.09
N LEU A 222 15.64 2.43 1.01
CA LEU A 222 16.95 2.66 0.40
C LEU A 222 17.38 4.12 0.63
N ILE A 223 18.52 4.30 1.27
CA ILE A 223 19.12 5.61 1.55
C ILE A 223 20.40 5.76 0.72
N TYR A 224 20.41 6.74 -0.19
CA TYR A 224 21.57 7.12 -0.97
C TYR A 224 22.18 8.40 -0.41
N VAL A 225 23.37 8.27 0.19
CA VAL A 225 24.11 9.34 0.87
C VAL A 225 25.38 9.76 0.13
N ASP A 226 25.80 11.01 0.30
CA ASP A 226 27.19 11.45 0.07
C ASP A 226 27.91 11.75 1.40
N GLN A 227 29.12 12.31 1.32
CA GLN A 227 29.92 12.65 2.50
C GLN A 227 29.38 13.84 3.34
N ASP A 228 28.43 14.62 2.83
CA ASP A 228 27.98 15.87 3.45
C ASP A 228 26.72 15.67 4.33
N VAL A 229 26.34 14.42 4.60
CA VAL A 229 25.15 14.06 5.38
C VAL A 229 25.34 14.21 6.90
N HIS A 230 24.23 14.48 7.59
CA HIS A 230 24.20 14.39 9.05
C HIS A 230 24.04 12.93 9.48
N ILE A 231 25.12 12.32 9.95
CA ILE A 231 25.19 10.87 10.26
C ILE A 231 24.02 10.42 11.16
N ASP A 232 23.77 11.10 12.28
CA ASP A 232 22.70 10.68 13.20
C ASP A 232 21.30 10.71 12.56
N ALA A 233 21.06 11.60 11.58
CA ALA A 233 19.77 11.66 10.90
C ALA A 233 19.59 10.43 10.01
N ILE A 234 20.65 10.01 9.29
CA ILE A 234 20.63 8.79 8.50
C ILE A 234 20.45 7.54 9.38
N VAL A 235 21.11 7.52 10.54
CA VAL A 235 20.94 6.44 11.51
C VAL A 235 19.51 6.35 12.02
N TYR A 236 18.85 7.49 12.29
CA TYR A 236 17.43 7.49 12.66
C TYR A 236 16.51 7.07 11.52
N ASP A 237 16.80 7.42 10.27
CA ASP A 237 16.04 6.91 9.11
C ASP A 237 16.17 5.37 8.99
N LEU A 238 17.38 4.82 9.21
CA LEU A 238 17.59 3.37 9.25
C LEU A 238 16.81 2.70 10.40
N PHE A 239 16.82 3.31 11.59
CA PHE A 239 16.06 2.82 12.73
C PHE A 239 14.56 2.89 12.52
N ALA A 240 14.05 3.98 11.94
CA ALA A 240 12.64 4.16 11.63
C ALA A 240 12.12 3.01 10.78
N GLN A 241 12.82 2.65 9.71
CA GLN A 241 12.44 1.47 8.91
C GLN A 241 12.61 0.15 9.67
N ALA A 242 13.74 -0.04 10.35
CA ALA A 242 14.09 -1.31 10.99
C ALA A 242 13.22 -1.65 12.22
N GLU A 243 12.59 -0.66 12.86
CA GLU A 243 11.71 -0.90 14.00
C GLU A 243 10.32 -1.42 13.62
N HIS A 244 9.93 -1.35 12.34
CA HIS A 244 8.63 -1.84 11.88
C HIS A 244 8.46 -3.35 12.09
N ASP A 245 9.42 -4.15 11.61
CA ASP A 245 9.37 -5.63 11.63
C ASP A 245 10.78 -6.22 11.58
N VAL A 246 10.98 -7.41 12.15
CA VAL A 246 12.27 -8.13 12.09
C VAL A 246 12.70 -8.48 10.66
N ASN A 247 11.77 -8.47 9.71
CA ASN A 247 12.02 -8.69 8.29
C ASN A 247 12.15 -7.40 7.47
N ALA A 248 11.96 -6.22 8.07
CA ALA A 248 12.16 -4.94 7.40
C ALA A 248 13.59 -4.86 6.84
N ARG A 249 13.75 -4.28 5.65
CA ARG A 249 15.02 -4.22 4.92
C ARG A 249 15.51 -2.79 4.85
N THR A 250 16.82 -2.62 4.98
CA THR A 250 17.47 -1.32 4.84
C THR A 250 18.64 -1.42 3.88
N PHE A 251 18.71 -0.51 2.92
CA PHE A 251 19.80 -0.42 1.96
C PHE A 251 20.49 0.93 2.14
N LEU A 252 21.74 0.93 2.56
CA LEU A 252 22.56 2.14 2.68
C LEU A 252 23.58 2.14 1.55
N ILE A 253 23.53 3.13 0.67
CA ILE A 253 24.36 3.17 -0.54
C ILE A 253 25.11 4.50 -0.70
N SER A 254 26.34 4.44 -1.22
CA SER A 254 27.20 5.62 -1.46
C SER A 254 28.34 5.27 -2.43
N GLU A 255 28.91 6.26 -3.13
CA GLU A 255 30.18 6.12 -3.82
C GLU A 255 31.40 6.13 -2.87
N ASP A 256 31.23 6.57 -1.62
CA ASP A 256 32.29 6.74 -0.63
C ASP A 256 32.18 5.71 0.50
N GLU A 257 33.21 4.87 0.64
CA GLU A 257 33.33 3.88 1.71
C GLU A 257 33.42 4.53 3.10
N ALA A 258 34.01 5.72 3.21
CA ALA A 258 34.23 6.39 4.50
C ALA A 258 32.91 6.83 5.16
N VAL A 259 31.95 7.35 4.37
CA VAL A 259 30.65 7.77 4.92
C VAL A 259 29.81 6.55 5.34
N ILE A 260 29.85 5.47 4.55
CA ILE A 260 29.16 4.21 4.90
C ILE A 260 29.67 3.69 6.24
N LYS A 261 30.99 3.57 6.38
CA LYS A 261 31.60 3.10 7.62
C LYS A 261 31.26 4.00 8.82
N ALA A 262 31.27 5.32 8.63
CA ALA A 262 30.94 6.25 9.70
C ALA A 262 29.47 6.12 10.16
N ILE A 263 28.54 5.83 9.22
CA ILE A 263 27.14 5.57 9.53
C ILE A 263 26.97 4.21 10.21
N GLU A 264 27.63 3.14 9.74
CA GLU A 264 27.58 1.82 10.38
C GLU A 264 28.15 1.85 11.81
N ASP A 265 29.30 2.49 12.02
CA ASP A 265 29.91 2.66 13.34
C ASP A 265 28.96 3.42 14.29
N ARG A 266 28.23 4.41 13.78
CA ARG A 266 27.28 5.21 14.56
C ARG A 266 25.97 4.46 14.84
N LEU A 267 25.49 3.68 13.86
CA LEU A 267 24.33 2.79 13.99
C LEU A 267 24.54 1.81 15.16
N ASP A 268 25.72 1.16 15.22
CA ASP A 268 26.07 0.24 16.31
C ASP A 268 26.14 0.93 17.68
N GLN A 269 26.68 2.16 17.73
CA GLN A 269 26.75 2.93 18.97
C GLN A 269 25.37 3.32 19.52
N MET A 270 24.41 3.62 18.65
CA MET A 270 23.08 4.11 19.03
C MET A 270 22.03 2.99 19.19
N MET A 271 22.38 1.75 18.80
CA MET A 271 21.46 0.61 18.76
C MET A 271 20.83 0.28 20.12
N GLU A 272 21.65 0.22 21.17
CA GLU A 272 21.21 -0.23 22.50
C GLU A 272 20.30 0.80 23.20
N ASP A 273 20.36 2.07 22.79
CA ASP A 273 19.54 3.14 23.35
C ASP A 273 18.11 3.16 22.77
N GLN A 274 17.83 2.37 21.72
CA GLN A 274 16.51 2.35 21.09
C GLN A 274 15.50 1.51 21.91
N PRO A 275 14.27 2.02 22.15
CA PRO A 275 13.25 1.27 22.89
C PRO A 275 12.91 -0.09 22.28
N ARG A 276 12.95 -0.19 20.94
CA ARG A 276 12.69 -1.43 20.17
C ARG A 276 13.97 -2.10 19.66
N SER A 277 15.09 -1.92 20.36
CA SER A 277 16.42 -2.42 19.94
C SER A 277 16.47 -3.90 19.57
N HIS A 278 15.66 -4.76 20.19
CA HIS A 278 15.59 -6.18 19.83
C HIS A 278 15.07 -6.42 18.40
N ILE A 279 14.01 -5.71 17.98
CA ILE A 279 13.46 -5.80 16.61
C ILE A 279 14.44 -5.19 15.61
N ILE A 280 14.95 -4.00 15.93
CA ILE A 280 15.92 -3.28 15.10
C ILE A 280 17.17 -4.15 14.88
N ARG A 281 17.71 -4.76 15.94
CA ARG A 281 18.89 -5.63 15.86
C ARG A 281 18.65 -6.82 14.93
N ASP A 282 17.49 -7.47 15.03
CA ASP A 282 17.16 -8.61 14.17
C ASP A 282 16.93 -8.19 12.71
N SER A 283 16.28 -7.05 12.47
CA SER A 283 16.17 -6.47 11.12
C SER A 283 17.55 -6.15 10.54
N ILE A 284 18.37 -5.35 11.24
CA ILE A 284 19.69 -4.93 10.75
C ILE A 284 20.60 -6.12 10.51
N LYS A 285 20.71 -7.04 11.47
CA LYS A 285 21.59 -8.21 11.36
C LYS A 285 21.26 -9.08 10.14
N ASN A 286 19.99 -9.23 9.81
CA ASN A 286 19.55 -10.15 8.77
C ASN A 286 19.33 -9.45 7.44
N ASN A 287 18.90 -8.19 7.42
CA ASN A 287 18.28 -7.49 6.29
C ASN A 287 18.87 -6.10 5.99
N HIS A 288 20.01 -5.73 6.60
CA HIS A 288 20.75 -4.51 6.24
C HIS A 288 21.78 -4.79 5.13
N TYR A 289 21.86 -3.89 4.16
CA TYR A 289 22.80 -3.98 3.05
C TYR A 289 23.53 -2.65 2.84
N ALA A 290 24.82 -2.62 3.15
CA ALA A 290 25.71 -1.50 2.86
C ALA A 290 26.46 -1.70 1.53
N VAL A 291 26.16 -0.86 0.53
CA VAL A 291 26.67 -1.00 -0.85
C VAL A 291 27.47 0.22 -1.29
N ILE A 292 28.71 -0.03 -1.73
CA ILE A 292 29.63 0.99 -2.23
C ILE A 292 29.97 0.66 -3.67
N ASP A 293 29.65 1.56 -4.59
CA ASP A 293 29.90 1.37 -6.02
C ASP A 293 29.85 2.71 -6.77
N SER A 294 30.12 2.68 -8.07
CA SER A 294 29.90 3.81 -8.96
C SER A 294 28.43 4.23 -8.98
N GLN A 295 28.19 5.53 -9.13
CA GLN A 295 26.83 6.07 -9.22
C GLN A 295 25.95 5.38 -10.27
N GLU A 296 26.51 5.05 -11.44
CA GLU A 296 25.78 4.34 -12.48
C GLU A 296 25.28 2.97 -12.00
N ALA A 297 26.14 2.22 -11.32
CA ALA A 297 25.77 0.93 -10.72
C ALA A 297 24.73 1.09 -9.61
N LEU A 298 24.86 2.11 -8.75
CA LEU A 298 23.93 2.41 -7.66
C LEU A 298 22.54 2.81 -8.16
N ILE A 299 22.44 3.68 -9.17
CA ILE A 299 21.17 4.01 -9.84
C ILE A 299 20.57 2.76 -10.52
N GLY A 300 21.43 1.92 -11.11
CA GLY A 300 21.02 0.62 -11.64
C GLY A 300 20.44 -0.31 -10.56
N MET A 301 21.04 -0.31 -9.37
CA MET A 301 20.58 -1.06 -8.21
C MET A 301 19.24 -0.54 -7.68
N ILE A 302 19.05 0.78 -7.54
CA ILE A 302 17.76 1.37 -7.16
C ILE A 302 16.65 0.88 -8.09
N ASN A 303 16.87 0.95 -9.40
CA ASN A 303 15.88 0.51 -10.39
C ASN A 303 15.65 -1.01 -10.43
N ASP A 304 16.62 -1.81 -10.00
CA ASP A 304 16.48 -3.26 -9.89
C ASP A 304 15.74 -3.67 -8.62
N ILE A 305 15.97 -2.97 -7.50
CA ILE A 305 15.24 -3.19 -6.25
C ILE A 305 13.80 -2.68 -6.37
N ALA A 306 13.59 -1.53 -7.03
CA ALA A 306 12.32 -0.80 -7.01
C ALA A 306 11.77 -0.65 -5.57
N PRO A 307 12.50 0.07 -4.69
CA PRO A 307 12.24 0.09 -3.26
C PRO A 307 10.88 0.71 -2.94
N GLU A 308 10.36 0.35 -1.77
CA GLU A 308 9.19 1.01 -1.17
C GLU A 308 9.50 2.48 -0.92
N HIS A 309 10.55 2.77 -0.13
CA HIS A 309 11.03 4.11 0.16
C HIS A 309 12.44 4.35 -0.40
N VAL A 310 12.66 5.54 -1.00
CA VAL A 310 13.98 5.98 -1.46
C VAL A 310 14.31 7.35 -0.87
N SER A 311 15.30 7.43 0.00
CA SER A 311 15.83 8.69 0.56
C SER A 311 17.11 9.09 -0.18
N ILE A 312 17.10 10.24 -0.85
CA ILE A 312 18.25 10.81 -1.56
C ILE A 312 18.82 11.97 -0.75
N GLN A 313 19.94 11.70 -0.07
CA GLN A 313 20.68 12.63 0.79
C GLN A 313 22.03 12.91 0.14
N HIS A 314 21.98 13.49 -1.07
CA HIS A 314 23.13 13.58 -1.96
C HIS A 314 23.09 14.90 -2.75
N LYS A 315 24.23 15.59 -2.91
CA LYS A 315 24.33 16.89 -3.62
C LYS A 315 23.84 16.87 -5.07
N ASP A 316 24.02 15.74 -5.76
CA ASP A 316 23.52 15.49 -7.12
C ASP A 316 22.07 14.94 -7.16
N ALA A 317 21.25 15.17 -6.12
CA ALA A 317 19.90 14.58 -6.00
C ALA A 317 19.04 14.72 -7.27
N ASP A 318 19.00 15.90 -7.88
CA ASP A 318 18.21 16.15 -9.09
C ASP A 318 18.59 15.23 -10.27
N ARG A 319 19.88 14.85 -10.37
CA ARG A 319 20.36 13.93 -11.40
C ARG A 319 19.98 12.50 -11.06
N ILE A 320 20.14 12.11 -9.81
CA ILE A 320 19.80 10.76 -9.32
C ILE A 320 18.30 10.51 -9.50
N ILE A 321 17.45 11.41 -8.99
CA ILE A 321 15.98 11.30 -9.02
C ILE A 321 15.46 11.18 -10.45
N ARG A 322 16.00 11.96 -11.39
CA ARG A 322 15.62 11.88 -12.82
C ARG A 322 15.91 10.53 -13.47
N ASN A 323 16.77 9.71 -12.88
CA ASN A 323 17.11 8.38 -13.38
C ASN A 323 16.48 7.25 -12.56
N ILE A 324 15.69 7.56 -11.52
CA ILE A 324 14.84 6.59 -10.82
C ILE A 324 13.61 6.36 -11.69
N ARG A 325 13.39 5.10 -12.07
CA ARG A 325 12.25 4.62 -12.86
C ARG A 325 11.18 4.00 -11.98
N TYR A 326 11.58 3.38 -10.88
CA TYR A 326 10.70 2.61 -9.99
C TYR A 326 11.04 2.90 -8.54
N ALA A 327 10.04 3.36 -7.79
CA ALA A 327 10.07 3.53 -6.35
C ALA A 327 8.61 3.67 -5.87
N GLY A 328 8.31 3.29 -4.62
CA GLY A 328 7.03 3.63 -3.99
C GLY A 328 6.94 5.13 -3.72
N ALA A 329 7.90 5.67 -2.98
CA ALA A 329 8.05 7.09 -2.71
C ALA A 329 9.53 7.51 -2.72
N VAL A 330 9.79 8.75 -3.16
CA VAL A 330 11.13 9.34 -3.18
C VAL A 330 11.16 10.57 -2.29
N PHE A 331 12.06 10.54 -1.31
CA PHE A 331 12.32 11.62 -0.37
C PHE A 331 13.63 12.31 -0.73
N ASN A 332 13.61 13.64 -0.82
CA ASN A 332 14.75 14.41 -1.30
C ASN A 332 15.25 15.38 -0.23
N GLY A 333 16.50 15.19 0.20
CA GLY A 333 17.22 16.08 1.08
C GLY A 333 16.85 15.99 2.56
N TYR A 334 17.60 16.74 3.38
CA TYR A 334 17.66 16.59 4.83
C TYR A 334 16.32 16.74 5.56
N TYR A 335 15.43 17.59 5.06
CA TYR A 335 14.11 17.85 5.67
C TYR A 335 13.01 16.90 5.18
N SER A 336 13.39 15.81 4.51
CA SER A 336 12.49 14.79 3.99
C SER A 336 12.84 13.41 4.57
N PRO A 337 12.80 13.19 5.90
CA PRO A 337 12.93 11.84 6.44
C PRO A 337 11.71 10.99 6.04
N GLU A 338 11.85 9.67 5.97
CA GLU A 338 10.75 8.74 5.62
C GLU A 338 9.49 9.00 6.46
N ALA A 339 9.68 9.22 7.76
CA ALA A 339 8.60 9.49 8.72
C ALA A 339 7.69 10.67 8.31
N ILE A 340 8.20 11.69 7.60
CA ILE A 340 7.32 12.78 7.13
C ILE A 340 6.29 12.25 6.12
N GLY A 341 6.68 11.28 5.29
CA GLY A 341 5.82 10.56 4.35
C GLY A 341 4.79 9.71 5.06
N ASP A 342 5.22 8.99 6.10
CA ASP A 342 4.36 8.08 6.85
C ASP A 342 3.21 8.77 7.58
N TYR A 343 3.40 10.04 7.94
CA TYR A 343 2.46 10.76 8.77
C TYR A 343 1.74 11.90 8.07
N VAL A 344 2.43 12.80 7.37
CA VAL A 344 1.86 14.13 7.12
C VAL A 344 2.13 14.73 5.74
N ALA A 345 3.07 14.20 4.95
CA ALA A 345 3.48 14.82 3.69
C ALA A 345 2.31 15.01 2.71
N GLY A 346 1.41 14.02 2.61
CA GLY A 346 0.24 14.03 1.74
C GLY A 346 0.03 12.73 0.94
N PRO A 347 1.08 12.19 0.27
CA PRO A 347 1.04 10.84 -0.31
C PRO A 347 0.73 9.76 0.72
N SER A 348 0.11 8.66 0.29
CA SER A 348 -0.15 7.52 1.18
C SER A 348 1.15 6.77 1.48
N HIS A 349 1.28 6.30 2.72
CA HIS A 349 2.33 5.37 3.13
C HIS A 349 2.06 3.91 2.75
N VAL A 350 0.92 3.61 2.13
CA VAL A 350 0.63 2.27 1.65
C VAL A 350 1.33 2.12 0.31
N LEU A 351 2.57 1.66 0.36
CA LEU A 351 3.49 1.65 -0.77
C LEU A 351 3.84 0.23 -1.23
N PRO A 352 4.22 0.09 -2.51
CA PRO A 352 4.61 -1.20 -3.05
C PRO A 352 5.99 -1.65 -2.56
N THR A 353 6.06 -2.85 -1.99
CA THR A 353 7.29 -3.46 -1.44
C THR A 353 7.82 -4.59 -2.32
N ASP A 354 8.98 -5.16 -2.01
CA ASP A 354 9.55 -6.37 -2.63
C ASP A 354 9.51 -6.36 -4.18
N LYS A 355 10.08 -5.32 -4.78
CA LYS A 355 10.10 -5.07 -6.24
C LYS A 355 8.74 -4.83 -6.92
N THR A 356 7.63 -4.77 -6.19
CA THR A 356 6.31 -4.57 -6.82
C THR A 356 6.16 -3.18 -7.43
N GLY A 357 6.93 -2.17 -6.97
CA GLY A 357 6.98 -0.82 -7.55
C GLY A 357 7.40 -0.76 -9.03
N ARG A 358 7.80 -1.90 -9.62
CA ARG A 358 8.01 -2.04 -11.08
C ARG A 358 6.71 -2.10 -11.89
N PHE A 359 5.59 -2.41 -11.26
CA PHE A 359 4.28 -2.56 -11.90
C PHE A 359 3.11 -2.03 -11.04
N SER A 360 3.42 -1.42 -9.89
CA SER A 360 2.45 -0.74 -9.03
C SER A 360 3.01 0.60 -8.55
N HIS A 361 2.20 1.34 -7.81
CA HIS A 361 2.51 2.64 -7.24
C HIS A 361 1.96 2.71 -5.82
N GLY A 362 2.33 3.76 -5.08
CA GLY A 362 1.71 4.06 -3.80
C GLY A 362 0.19 4.24 -3.93
N LEU A 363 -0.54 3.77 -2.93
CA LEU A 363 -2.00 3.88 -2.88
C LEU A 363 -2.42 5.34 -3.02
N ASN A 364 -3.34 5.61 -3.93
CA ASN A 364 -3.85 6.94 -4.15
C ASN A 364 -5.33 6.91 -4.57
N VAL A 365 -5.91 8.10 -4.71
CA VAL A 365 -7.32 8.31 -5.07
C VAL A 365 -7.75 7.52 -6.31
N ASN A 366 -6.87 7.32 -7.27
CA ASN A 366 -7.20 6.66 -8.53
C ASN A 366 -7.32 5.13 -8.36
N ASP A 367 -6.76 4.55 -7.30
CA ASP A 367 -6.99 3.14 -6.95
C ASP A 367 -8.44 2.85 -6.56
N PHE A 368 -9.19 3.88 -6.18
CA PHE A 368 -10.60 3.80 -5.81
C PHE A 368 -11.53 4.18 -6.97
N MET A 369 -10.98 4.28 -8.18
CA MET A 369 -11.72 4.59 -9.39
C MET A 369 -11.69 3.39 -10.35
N THR A 370 -12.77 3.23 -11.11
CA THR A 370 -12.85 2.38 -12.30
C THR A 370 -12.96 3.27 -13.52
N SER A 371 -12.61 2.73 -14.69
CA SER A 371 -12.70 3.51 -15.93
C SER A 371 -13.04 2.66 -17.13
N HIS A 372 -13.71 3.26 -18.11
CA HIS A 372 -14.06 2.60 -19.37
C HIS A 372 -14.11 3.60 -20.52
N ALA A 373 -13.88 3.09 -21.74
CA ALA A 373 -14.03 3.86 -22.96
C ALA A 373 -15.49 3.89 -23.42
N VAL A 374 -15.96 5.05 -23.87
CA VAL A 374 -17.21 5.22 -24.61
C VAL A 374 -16.85 5.50 -26.05
N ILE A 375 -17.41 4.72 -26.98
CA ILE A 375 -17.14 4.82 -28.41
C ILE A 375 -18.43 5.25 -29.12
N SER A 376 -18.42 6.46 -29.66
CA SER A 376 -19.55 7.17 -30.26
C SER A 376 -19.23 7.57 -31.70
N LEU A 377 -19.00 6.59 -32.56
CA LEU A 377 -18.58 6.85 -33.95
C LEU A 377 -19.67 7.57 -34.75
N GLU A 378 -19.26 8.60 -35.46
CA GLU A 378 -19.98 9.20 -36.56
C GLU A 378 -19.99 8.29 -37.80
N LYS A 379 -20.94 8.55 -38.68
CA LYS A 379 -21.08 7.81 -39.94
C LYS A 379 -19.84 7.92 -40.83
N SER A 380 -19.19 9.08 -40.86
CA SER A 380 -17.94 9.36 -41.58
C SER A 380 -16.83 8.41 -41.13
N THR A 381 -16.49 8.46 -39.84
CA THR A 381 -15.45 7.62 -39.25
C THR A 381 -15.75 6.13 -39.41
N TYR A 382 -17.00 5.71 -39.21
CA TYR A 382 -17.40 4.32 -39.44
C TYR A 382 -17.12 3.86 -40.88
N GLY A 383 -17.42 4.71 -41.86
CA GLY A 383 -17.16 4.46 -43.28
C GLY A 383 -15.67 4.24 -43.58
N GLU A 384 -14.78 4.91 -42.85
CA GLU A 384 -13.33 4.77 -43.00
C GLU A 384 -12.79 3.47 -42.36
N ILE A 385 -13.28 3.11 -41.17
CA ILE A 385 -12.65 2.04 -40.36
C ILE A 385 -13.32 0.66 -40.46
N ALA A 386 -14.58 0.58 -40.89
CA ALA A 386 -15.31 -0.69 -40.92
C ALA A 386 -14.76 -1.68 -41.95
N GLY A 387 -14.15 -1.20 -43.05
CA GLY A 387 -13.58 -2.04 -44.11
C GLY A 387 -12.44 -2.96 -43.63
N PRO A 388 -11.37 -2.40 -43.05
CA PRO A 388 -10.29 -3.18 -42.43
C PRO A 388 -10.80 -4.17 -41.37
N ALA A 389 -11.70 -3.73 -40.48
CA ALA A 389 -12.25 -4.58 -39.42
C ALA A 389 -13.02 -5.80 -39.99
N LYS A 390 -13.83 -5.61 -41.04
CA LYS A 390 -14.50 -6.69 -41.77
C LYS A 390 -13.52 -7.72 -42.34
N THR A 391 -12.40 -7.26 -42.89
CA THR A 391 -11.36 -8.14 -43.45
C THR A 391 -10.75 -9.04 -42.38
N ILE A 392 -10.41 -8.46 -41.22
CA ILE A 392 -9.86 -9.22 -40.09
C ILE A 392 -10.89 -10.20 -39.53
N ALA A 393 -12.13 -9.76 -39.29
CA ALA A 393 -13.19 -10.62 -38.77
C ALA A 393 -13.43 -11.87 -39.64
N ARG A 394 -13.38 -11.73 -40.97
CA ARG A 394 -13.43 -12.88 -41.90
C ARG A 394 -12.21 -13.78 -41.77
N ARG A 395 -11.00 -13.23 -41.64
CA ARG A 395 -9.77 -14.01 -41.51
C ARG A 395 -9.74 -14.80 -40.20
N GLU A 396 -10.30 -14.23 -39.14
CA GLU A 396 -10.48 -14.87 -37.84
C GLU A 396 -11.68 -15.82 -37.78
N GLN A 397 -12.43 -15.97 -38.88
CA GLN A 397 -13.62 -16.83 -38.97
C GLN A 397 -14.73 -16.42 -37.98
N LEU A 398 -14.81 -15.13 -37.66
CA LEU A 398 -15.83 -14.53 -36.81
C LEU A 398 -16.98 -13.97 -37.66
N ASP A 399 -17.77 -14.85 -38.26
CA ASP A 399 -18.82 -14.46 -39.21
C ASP A 399 -19.83 -13.47 -38.63
N ALA A 400 -20.26 -13.66 -37.37
CA ALA A 400 -21.18 -12.73 -36.71
C ALA A 400 -20.58 -11.32 -36.53
N HIS A 401 -19.26 -11.22 -36.27
CA HIS A 401 -18.58 -9.92 -36.19
C HIS A 401 -18.54 -9.26 -37.57
N TYR A 402 -18.19 -10.02 -38.62
CA TYR A 402 -18.24 -9.51 -39.99
C TYR A 402 -19.64 -8.99 -40.36
N GLN A 403 -20.69 -9.76 -40.10
CA GLN A 403 -22.05 -9.38 -40.47
C GLN A 403 -22.53 -8.16 -39.68
N SER A 404 -22.20 -8.07 -38.38
CA SER A 404 -22.48 -6.87 -37.58
C SER A 404 -21.86 -5.61 -38.21
N LEU A 405 -20.65 -5.71 -38.75
CA LEU A 405 -20.02 -4.58 -39.45
C LEU A 405 -20.60 -4.36 -40.85
N HIS A 406 -21.01 -5.42 -41.55
CA HIS A 406 -21.47 -5.32 -42.93
C HIS A 406 -22.83 -4.63 -43.04
N ILE A 407 -23.79 -4.98 -42.17
CA ILE A 407 -25.16 -4.48 -42.23
C ILE A 407 -25.28 -2.95 -42.05
N ARG A 408 -24.27 -2.30 -41.45
CA ARG A 408 -24.22 -0.84 -41.25
C ARG A 408 -23.58 -0.09 -42.42
N THR A 409 -23.13 -0.83 -43.45
CA THR A 409 -22.60 -0.27 -44.70
C THR A 409 -23.57 -0.39 -45.88
N GLU A 410 -24.73 -1.01 -45.64
CA GLU A 410 -25.91 -0.95 -46.52
C GLU A 410 -26.67 0.36 -46.29
#